data_AF-S0JM52-F1
#
_entry.id   AF-S0JM52-F1
#
_cell.length_a   1.000
_cell.length_b   1.000
_cell.length_c   1.000
_cell.angle_alpha   90.00
_cell.angle_beta   90.00
_cell.angle_gamma   90.00
#
_symmetry.space_group_name_H-M   'P 1'
#
loop_
_entity.id
_entity.type
_entity.pdbx_description
1 polymer ?
#
loop_
_entity_poly.entity_id
_entity_poly.type
_entity_poly.pdbx_seq_one_letter_code
_entity_poly.pdbx_strand_id
1 'polypeptide(L)'
;MIIANRLVFFLAILITFYVCDNYPSTIQKKQPLVIKRVSYVGLLISLTYILSGLLFETLLPYMQYGNERITTSITVTGFSLVLTYLSFFAPYHQKFLTKDIKKMMLVVQLLLALSTFTLIDPHYLIKEVVIYGGMYALFVIGFAGVKDRMSIAPIPDFIKGLPLDLLTLFLFLLSFSFLNGVFFDQLF
;
A
#
# COMPACT_ATOMS: atom_id res chain seq x y z
N MET A 1 2.53 -10.85 11.30
CA MET A 1 2.45 -9.38 11.54
C MET A 1 1.90 -9.07 12.93
N ILE A 2 2.56 -8.20 13.70
CA ILE A 2 2.09 -7.67 15.00
C ILE A 2 0.94 -6.67 14.78
N ILE A 3 0.08 -6.48 15.79
CA ILE A 3 -1.09 -5.57 15.73
C ILE A 3 -0.70 -4.14 15.29
N ALA A 4 0.43 -3.62 15.76
CA ALA A 4 0.91 -2.28 15.43
C ALA A 4 1.17 -2.12 13.93
N ASN A 5 1.76 -3.12 13.29
CA ASN A 5 2.10 -3.06 11.86
C ASN A 5 0.84 -3.15 11.00
N ARG A 6 -0.18 -3.87 11.47
CA ARG A 6 -1.51 -3.89 10.83
C ARG A 6 -2.16 -2.51 10.87
N LEU A 7 -2.05 -1.79 11.98
CA LEU A 7 -2.56 -0.42 12.11
C LEU A 7 -1.82 0.55 11.18
N VAL A 8 -0.49 0.44 11.06
CA VAL A 8 0.30 1.25 10.12
C VAL A 8 -0.09 0.94 8.66
N PHE A 9 -0.33 -0.33 8.34
CA PHE A 9 -0.79 -0.75 7.03
C PHE A 9 -2.19 -0.19 6.70
N PHE A 10 -3.12 -0.22 7.68
CA PHE A 10 -4.44 0.39 7.52
C PHE A 10 -4.34 1.91 7.37
N LEU A 11 -3.48 2.56 8.15
CA LEU A 11 -3.21 3.98 8.04
C LEU A 11 -2.71 4.36 6.63
N ALA A 12 -1.80 3.57 6.05
CA ALA A 12 -1.32 3.75 4.68
C ALA A 12 -2.46 3.70 3.64
N ILE A 13 -3.41 2.77 3.80
CA ILE A 13 -4.59 2.67 2.93
C ILE A 13 -5.51 3.88 3.10
N LEU A 14 -5.80 4.26 4.35
CA LEU A 14 -6.64 5.42 4.65
C LEU A 14 -6.05 6.71 4.09
N ILE A 15 -4.76 6.97 4.31
CA ILE A 15 -4.05 8.14 3.77
C ILE A 15 -4.18 8.18 2.24
N THR A 16 -3.98 7.03 1.58
CA THR A 16 -4.07 6.94 0.12
C THR A 16 -5.45 7.29 -0.38
N PHE A 17 -6.50 6.75 0.25
CA PHE A 17 -7.88 7.04 -0.10
C PHE A 17 -8.24 8.51 0.16
N TYR A 18 -8.00 9.02 1.38
CA TYR A 18 -8.37 10.38 1.78
C TYR A 18 -7.64 11.47 1.00
N VAL A 19 -6.34 11.30 0.73
CA VAL A 19 -5.58 12.26 -0.08
C VAL A 19 -6.01 12.22 -1.54
N CYS A 20 -6.34 11.04 -2.06
CA CYS A 20 -6.93 10.98 -3.39
C CYS A 20 -8.28 11.72 -3.37
N ASP A 21 -9.22 11.34 -2.51
CA ASP A 21 -10.58 11.90 -2.47
C ASP A 21 -10.61 13.44 -2.36
N ASN A 22 -9.85 14.02 -1.41
CA ASN A 22 -9.92 15.45 -1.10
C ASN A 22 -9.11 16.38 -2.02
N TYR A 23 -8.10 15.88 -2.76
CA TYR A 23 -7.25 16.74 -3.59
C TYR A 23 -7.58 16.55 -5.08
N PRO A 24 -8.36 17.45 -5.73
CA PRO A 24 -8.76 17.29 -7.12
C PRO A 24 -7.57 17.36 -8.08
N SER A 25 -7.67 16.66 -9.21
CA SER A 25 -6.66 16.69 -10.28
C SER A 25 -6.49 18.10 -10.82
N THR A 26 -5.24 18.57 -10.94
CA THR A 26 -4.87 19.94 -11.38
C THR A 26 -5.33 20.29 -12.80
N ILE A 27 -5.80 19.31 -13.57
CA ILE A 27 -6.27 19.50 -14.94
C ILE A 27 -7.79 19.66 -14.90
N GLN A 28 -8.31 20.82 -15.33
CA GLN A 28 -9.73 21.15 -15.54
C GLN A 28 -10.47 20.26 -16.55
N LYS A 29 -9.93 19.09 -16.92
CA LYS A 29 -10.58 18.09 -17.78
C LYS A 29 -11.19 17.02 -16.91
N LYS A 30 -12.51 16.83 -17.02
CA LYS A 30 -13.32 15.68 -16.54
C LYS A 30 -12.59 14.87 -15.45
N GLN A 31 -12.78 15.26 -14.19
CA GLN A 31 -12.12 14.62 -13.06
C GLN A 31 -12.22 13.09 -13.19
N PRO A 32 -11.09 12.35 -13.15
CA PRO A 32 -11.16 10.91 -13.14
C PRO A 32 -11.92 10.47 -11.89
N LEU A 33 -12.83 9.49 -12.04
CA LEU A 33 -13.52 8.85 -10.92
C LEU A 33 -12.52 8.56 -9.80
N VAL A 34 -12.85 8.96 -8.56
CA VAL A 34 -11.99 8.81 -7.38
C VAL A 34 -11.44 7.39 -7.29
N ILE A 35 -12.29 6.40 -7.53
CA ILE A 35 -11.93 4.97 -7.59
C ILE A 35 -10.78 4.72 -8.57
N LYS A 36 -10.88 5.19 -9.82
CA LYS A 36 -9.84 4.95 -10.84
C LYS A 36 -8.49 5.54 -10.43
N ARG A 37 -8.51 6.71 -9.78
CA ARG A 37 -7.29 7.35 -9.29
C ARG A 37 -6.71 6.62 -8.08
N VAL A 38 -7.54 6.26 -7.09
CA VAL A 38 -7.13 5.49 -5.92
C VAL A 38 -6.55 4.14 -6.34
N SER A 39 -7.23 3.42 -7.24
CA SER A 39 -6.73 2.15 -7.78
C SER A 39 -5.40 2.32 -8.50
N TYR A 40 -5.26 3.37 -9.32
CA TYR A 40 -4.02 3.63 -10.05
C TYR A 40 -2.85 3.92 -9.10
N VAL A 41 -3.04 4.81 -8.13
CA VAL A 41 -2.01 5.18 -7.15
C VAL A 41 -1.67 3.98 -6.26
N GLY A 42 -2.67 3.23 -5.80
CA GLY A 42 -2.48 2.01 -5.01
C GLY A 42 -1.68 0.94 -5.75
N LEU A 43 -2.00 0.70 -7.02
CA LEU A 43 -1.23 -0.23 -7.87
C LEU A 43 0.20 0.24 -8.10
N LEU A 44 0.41 1.55 -8.28
CA LEU A 44 1.74 2.11 -8.50
C LEU A 44 2.62 1.94 -7.25
N ILE A 45 2.10 2.26 -6.06
CA ILE A 45 2.77 2.04 -4.77
C ILE A 45 3.08 0.56 -4.57
N SER A 46 2.11 -0.33 -4.84
CA SER A 46 2.34 -1.78 -4.77
C SER A 46 3.44 -2.24 -5.73
N LEU A 47 3.48 -1.69 -6.95
CA LEU A 47 4.43 -2.09 -7.97
C LEU A 47 5.85 -1.61 -7.61
N THR A 48 6.01 -0.37 -7.15
CA THR A 48 7.32 0.15 -6.69
C THR A 48 7.79 -0.59 -5.44
N TYR A 49 6.87 -0.96 -4.55
CA TYR A 49 7.15 -1.82 -3.40
C TYR A 49 7.66 -3.20 -3.84
N ILE A 50 6.99 -3.87 -4.78
CA ILE A 50 7.40 -5.20 -5.25
C ILE A 50 8.74 -5.16 -5.98
N LEU A 51 8.91 -4.18 -6.88
CA LEU A 51 10.16 -3.99 -7.60
C LEU A 51 11.35 -3.73 -6.67
N SER A 52 11.12 -3.09 -5.51
CA SER A 52 12.21 -2.86 -4.55
C SER A 52 12.77 -4.14 -3.95
N GLY A 53 11.93 -5.15 -3.70
CA GLY A 53 12.36 -6.47 -3.23
C GLY A 53 13.13 -7.23 -4.32
N LEU A 54 12.64 -7.20 -5.56
CA LEU A 54 13.32 -7.82 -6.71
C LEU A 54 14.69 -7.17 -6.99
N LEU A 55 14.75 -5.84 -6.91
CA LEU A 55 15.99 -5.11 -7.12
C LEU A 55 17.01 -5.41 -6.02
N PHE A 56 16.56 -5.59 -4.77
CA PHE A 56 17.43 -6.05 -3.70
C PHE A 56 17.97 -7.46 -3.93
N GLU A 57 17.13 -8.42 -4.32
CA GLU A 57 17.55 -9.81 -4.57
C GLU A 57 18.60 -9.89 -5.69
N THR A 58 18.45 -9.10 -6.75
CA THR A 58 19.43 -9.04 -7.86
C THR A 58 20.75 -8.39 -7.46
N LEU A 59 20.74 -7.47 -6.49
CA LEU A 59 21.94 -6.77 -5.99
C LEU A 59 22.59 -7.47 -4.78
N LEU A 60 21.89 -8.40 -4.14
CA LEU A 60 22.38 -9.15 -2.97
C LEU A 60 23.77 -9.78 -3.18
N PRO A 61 24.09 -10.41 -4.33
CA PRO A 61 25.41 -11.05 -4.53
C PRO A 61 26.58 -10.07 -4.54
N TYR A 62 26.33 -8.78 -4.78
CA TYR A 62 27.35 -7.74 -4.91
C TYR A 62 27.59 -6.97 -3.61
N MET A 63 26.84 -7.28 -2.56
CA MET A 63 26.87 -6.53 -1.33
C MET A 63 27.39 -7.41 -0.18
N GLN A 64 28.50 -7.00 0.45
CA GLN A 64 29.04 -7.66 1.64
C GLN A 64 28.47 -6.99 2.89
N TYR A 65 27.76 -7.75 3.74
CA TYR A 65 27.09 -7.20 4.91
C TYR A 65 27.38 -7.98 6.18
N GLY A 66 27.42 -7.28 7.31
CA GLY A 66 27.58 -7.87 8.64
C GLY A 66 26.27 -8.34 9.27
N ASN A 67 25.25 -7.47 9.36
CA ASN A 67 23.92 -7.83 9.88
C ASN A 67 22.90 -7.86 8.75
N GLU A 68 22.57 -9.07 8.28
CA GLU A 68 21.71 -9.29 7.12
C GLU A 68 20.31 -8.67 7.27
N ARG A 69 19.70 -8.75 8.46
CA ARG A 69 18.32 -8.29 8.66
C ARG A 69 18.18 -6.78 8.62
N ILE A 70 19.02 -6.05 9.36
CA ILE A 70 19.00 -4.58 9.40
C ILE A 70 19.35 -4.03 8.01
N THR A 71 20.36 -4.64 7.39
CA THR A 71 20.84 -4.16 6.10
C THR A 71 19.79 -4.39 5.00
N THR A 72 19.14 -5.55 4.98
CA THR A 72 18.02 -5.84 4.08
C THR A 72 16.90 -4.81 4.25
N SER A 73 16.47 -4.54 5.49
CA SER A 73 15.39 -3.59 5.74
C SER A 73 15.74 -2.17 5.26
N ILE A 74 16.93 -1.66 5.55
CA ILE A 74 17.34 -0.29 5.16
C ILE A 74 17.49 -0.18 3.65
N THR A 75 18.14 -1.14 3.01
CA THR A 75 18.44 -1.09 1.57
C THR A 75 17.19 -1.26 0.72
N VAL A 76 16.32 -2.23 1.04
CA VAL A 76 15.03 -2.42 0.35
C VAL A 76 14.15 -1.19 0.54
N THR A 77 14.11 -0.61 1.75
CA THR A 77 13.40 0.66 2.00
C THR A 77 13.95 1.77 1.11
N GLY A 78 15.27 1.93 1.04
CA GLY A 78 15.93 2.91 0.17
C GLY A 78 15.56 2.73 -1.30
N PHE A 79 15.63 1.51 -1.82
CA PHE A 79 15.23 1.20 -3.20
C PHE A 79 13.76 1.51 -3.45
N SER A 80 12.88 1.20 -2.49
CA SER A 80 11.45 1.48 -2.61
C SER A 80 11.16 2.98 -2.74
N LEU A 81 11.90 3.83 -2.01
CA LEU A 81 11.79 5.29 -2.10
C LEU A 81 12.35 5.82 -3.41
N VAL A 82 13.50 5.31 -3.86
CA VAL A 82 14.11 5.70 -5.14
C VAL A 82 13.20 5.33 -6.31
N LEU A 83 12.68 4.10 -6.34
CA LEU A 83 11.76 3.65 -7.38
C LEU A 83 10.45 4.45 -7.38
N THR A 84 9.93 4.79 -6.19
CA THR A 84 8.76 5.66 -6.07
C THR A 84 9.05 7.07 -6.58
N TYR A 85 10.23 7.63 -6.29
CA TYR A 85 10.65 8.91 -6.84
C TYR A 85 10.79 8.86 -8.37
N LEU A 86 11.41 7.81 -8.90
CA LEU A 86 11.56 7.60 -10.35
C LEU A 86 10.22 7.47 -11.06
N SER A 87 9.22 6.86 -10.41
CA SER A 87 7.86 6.74 -10.96
C SER A 87 7.21 8.10 -11.25
N PHE A 88 7.66 9.20 -10.63
CA PHE A 88 7.10 10.53 -10.85
C PHE A 88 7.44 11.14 -12.20
N PHE A 89 8.46 10.63 -12.89
CA PHE A 89 8.95 11.14 -14.17
C PHE A 89 8.30 10.47 -15.37
N ALA A 90 7.60 9.34 -15.19
CA ALA A 90 6.98 8.68 -16.33
C ALA A 90 5.80 9.52 -16.90
N PRO A 91 5.75 9.74 -18.23
CA PRO A 91 4.90 10.75 -18.87
C PRO A 91 3.40 10.46 -18.74
N TYR A 92 3.01 9.20 -18.53
CA TYR A 92 1.61 8.79 -18.38
C TYR A 92 0.99 9.20 -17.03
N HIS A 93 1.81 9.49 -16.02
CA HIS A 93 1.37 9.77 -14.65
C HIS A 93 0.83 11.19 -14.42
N GLN A 94 1.10 12.12 -15.35
CA GLN A 94 0.79 13.55 -15.14
C GLN A 94 -0.72 13.85 -15.08
N LYS A 95 -1.58 12.95 -15.57
CA LYS A 95 -3.04 13.12 -15.49
C LYS A 95 -3.64 12.75 -14.13
N PHE A 96 -2.98 11.86 -13.38
CA PHE A 96 -3.50 11.31 -12.12
C PHE A 96 -2.72 11.75 -10.88
N LEU A 97 -1.42 12.08 -11.02
CA LEU A 97 -0.54 12.41 -9.90
C LEU A 97 -0.36 13.93 -9.77
N THR A 98 -1.08 14.54 -8.83
CA THR A 98 -0.82 15.92 -8.36
C THR A 98 0.44 15.97 -7.48
N LYS A 99 0.96 17.17 -7.20
CA LYS A 99 2.15 17.35 -6.33
C LYS A 99 1.93 16.73 -4.94
N ASP A 100 0.72 16.85 -4.40
CA ASP A 100 0.38 16.34 -3.06
C ASP A 100 0.23 14.81 -3.07
N ILE A 101 -0.34 14.24 -4.13
CA ILE A 101 -0.39 12.77 -4.31
C ILE A 101 1.02 12.20 -4.41
N LYS A 102 1.96 12.86 -5.12
CA LYS A 102 3.36 12.42 -5.18
C LYS A 102 4.02 12.41 -3.79
N LYS A 103 3.82 13.46 -2.99
CA LYS A 103 4.33 13.50 -1.61
C LYS A 103 3.73 12.39 -0.76
N MET A 104 2.40 12.19 -0.87
CA MET A 104 1.71 11.11 -0.16
C MET A 104 2.26 9.74 -0.53
N MET A 105 2.53 9.48 -1.81
CA MET A 105 3.10 8.20 -2.25
C MET A 105 4.43 7.91 -1.56
N LEU A 106 5.33 8.90 -1.41
CA LEU A 106 6.58 8.70 -0.67
C LEU A 106 6.33 8.39 0.81
N VAL A 107 5.41 9.10 1.45
CA VAL A 107 5.06 8.88 2.87
C VAL A 107 4.46 7.49 3.06
N VAL A 108 3.51 7.10 2.21
CA VAL A 108 2.88 5.79 2.26
C VAL A 108 3.88 4.68 1.99
N GLN A 109 4.77 4.86 1.01
CA GLN A 109 5.84 3.91 0.73
C GLN A 109 6.75 3.70 1.95
N LEU A 110 7.14 4.80 2.63
CA LEU A 110 7.96 4.74 3.83
C LEU A 110 7.24 4.00 4.97
N LEU A 111 5.96 4.32 5.21
CA LEU A 111 5.14 3.66 6.24
C LEU A 111 5.01 2.17 5.97
N LEU A 112 4.73 1.79 4.72
CA LEU A 112 4.67 0.39 4.31
C LEU A 112 6.01 -0.30 4.56
N ALA A 113 7.10 0.24 4.02
CA ALA A 113 8.45 -0.30 4.15
C ALA A 113 8.88 -0.52 5.62
N LEU A 114 8.63 0.45 6.50
CA LEU A 114 8.94 0.34 7.93
C LEU A 114 8.08 -0.72 8.63
N SER A 115 6.80 -0.84 8.24
CA SER A 115 5.85 -1.79 8.83
C SER A 115 6.05 -3.23 8.37
N THR A 116 6.68 -3.44 7.21
CA THR A 116 6.84 -4.77 6.61
C THR A 116 8.29 -5.22 6.63
N PHE A 117 9.21 -4.53 5.95
CA PHE A 117 10.59 -4.99 5.71
C PHE A 117 11.41 -5.22 6.98
N THR A 118 11.08 -4.57 8.09
CA THR A 118 11.73 -4.79 9.39
C THR A 118 11.44 -6.19 9.95
N LEU A 119 10.29 -6.76 9.58
CA LEU A 119 9.83 -8.06 10.04
C LEU A 119 10.20 -9.21 9.10
N ILE A 120 10.34 -8.93 7.81
CA ILE A 120 10.55 -9.95 6.77
C ILE A 120 11.87 -10.67 7.00
N ASP A 121 11.82 -12.00 6.92
CA ASP A 121 13.01 -12.83 6.84
C ASP A 121 13.65 -12.68 5.44
N PRO A 122 14.93 -12.33 5.32
CA PRO A 122 15.62 -12.21 4.04
C PRO A 122 15.46 -13.44 3.12
N HIS A 123 15.36 -14.65 3.68
CA HIS A 123 15.17 -15.88 2.90
C HIS A 123 13.81 -15.96 2.20
N TYR A 124 12.80 -15.30 2.73
CA TYR A 124 11.44 -15.27 2.17
C TYR A 124 11.07 -13.92 1.57
N LEU A 125 12.05 -13.04 1.35
CA LEU A 125 11.85 -11.66 0.98
C LEU A 125 10.89 -11.49 -0.20
N ILE A 126 11.16 -12.13 -1.35
CA ILE A 126 10.31 -11.98 -2.54
C ILE A 126 8.88 -12.42 -2.29
N LYS A 127 8.70 -13.59 -1.67
CA LYS A 127 7.38 -14.12 -1.36
C LYS A 127 6.60 -13.13 -0.50
N GLU A 128 7.21 -12.64 0.58
CA GLU A 128 6.55 -11.72 1.49
C GLU A 128 6.30 -10.34 0.86
N VAL A 129 7.25 -9.83 0.07
CA VAL A 129 7.09 -8.56 -0.63
C VAL A 129 5.94 -8.61 -1.64
N VAL A 130 5.80 -9.72 -2.38
CA VAL A 130 4.66 -9.93 -3.29
C VAL A 130 3.35 -10.03 -2.52
N ILE A 131 3.32 -10.76 -1.40
CA ILE A 131 2.12 -10.89 -0.56
C ILE A 131 1.71 -9.53 0.00
N TYR A 132 2.61 -8.80 0.66
CA TYR A 132 2.28 -7.52 1.28
C TYR A 132 1.92 -6.44 0.24
N GLY A 133 2.65 -6.39 -0.88
CA GLY A 133 2.31 -5.49 -1.99
C GLY A 133 0.95 -5.82 -2.60
N GLY A 134 0.69 -7.10 -2.89
CA GLY A 134 -0.58 -7.57 -3.43
C GLY A 134 -1.75 -7.31 -2.48
N MET A 135 -1.59 -7.59 -1.19
CA MET A 135 -2.57 -7.26 -0.15
C MET A 135 -2.86 -5.77 -0.14
N TYR A 136 -1.84 -4.93 -0.24
CA TYR A 136 -2.01 -3.48 -0.24
C TYR A 136 -2.84 -3.03 -1.45
N ALA A 137 -2.48 -3.48 -2.65
CA ALA A 137 -3.24 -3.18 -3.87
C ALA A 137 -4.71 -3.63 -3.76
N LEU A 138 -4.96 -4.86 -3.32
CA LEU A 138 -6.31 -5.40 -3.18
C LEU A 138 -7.12 -4.62 -2.15
N PHE A 139 -6.53 -4.28 -1.00
CA PHE A 139 -7.22 -3.56 0.06
C PHE A 139 -7.54 -2.13 -0.37
N VAL A 140 -6.63 -1.43 -1.04
CA VAL A 140 -6.88 -0.07 -1.55
C VAL A 140 -8.01 -0.07 -2.58
N ILE A 141 -8.00 -1.02 -3.52
CA ILE A 141 -9.05 -1.12 -4.56
C ILE A 141 -10.40 -1.51 -3.93
N GLY A 142 -10.41 -2.53 -3.07
CA GLY A 142 -11.62 -2.99 -2.38
C GLY A 142 -12.22 -1.89 -1.51
N PHE A 143 -11.36 -1.16 -0.77
CA PHE A 143 -11.79 -0.08 0.10
C PHE A 143 -12.41 1.07 -0.69
N ALA A 144 -11.83 1.42 -1.85
CA ALA A 144 -12.42 2.42 -2.74
C ALA A 144 -13.80 2.01 -3.25
N GLY A 145 -13.99 0.73 -3.60
CA GLY A 145 -15.31 0.20 -4.00
C GLY A 145 -16.33 0.20 -2.87
N VAL A 146 -15.92 -0.16 -1.64
CA VAL A 146 -16.80 -0.11 -0.46
C VAL A 146 -17.21 1.32 -0.14
N LYS A 147 -16.28 2.27 -0.17
CA LYS A 147 -16.56 3.69 0.06
C LYS A 147 -17.57 4.27 -0.93
N ASP A 148 -17.45 3.91 -2.20
CA ASP A 148 -18.41 4.30 -3.24
C ASP A 148 -19.82 3.78 -2.90
N ARG A 149 -19.95 2.52 -2.49
CA ARG A 149 -21.24 1.93 -2.05
C ARG A 149 -21.78 2.56 -0.77
N MET A 150 -20.92 2.84 0.21
CA MET A 150 -21.32 3.47 1.47
C MET A 150 -21.81 4.91 1.29
N SER A 151 -21.35 5.61 0.25
CA SER A 151 -21.82 6.97 -0.05
C SER A 151 -23.30 7.04 -0.44
N ILE A 152 -23.85 5.92 -0.93
CA ILE A 152 -25.24 5.80 -1.41
C ILE A 152 -26.14 5.14 -0.36
N ALA A 153 -25.54 4.49 0.65
CA ALA A 153 -26.28 3.76 1.67
C ALA A 153 -26.80 4.70 2.79
N PRO A 154 -28.03 4.48 3.30
CA PRO A 154 -28.57 5.23 4.44
C PRO A 154 -27.94 4.73 5.75
N ILE A 155 -26.68 5.14 6.01
CA ILE A 155 -25.93 4.78 7.21
C ILE A 155 -26.12 5.87 8.27
N PRO A 156 -26.39 5.53 9.55
CA PRO A 156 -26.48 6.50 10.64
C PRO A 156 -25.19 7.33 10.78
N ASP A 157 -25.32 8.64 10.93
CA ASP A 157 -24.18 9.57 10.94
C ASP A 157 -23.18 9.31 12.07
N PHE A 158 -23.60 8.70 13.19
CA PHE A 158 -22.72 8.35 14.31
C PHE A 158 -21.66 7.29 13.96
N ILE A 159 -21.96 6.39 13.02
CA ILE A 159 -21.03 5.31 12.62
C ILE A 159 -20.23 5.73 11.38
N LYS A 160 -20.72 6.73 10.64
CA LYS A 160 -20.15 7.19 9.38
C LYS A 160 -18.77 7.81 9.58
N GLY A 161 -17.83 7.47 8.70
CA GLY A 161 -16.45 8.00 8.71
C GLY A 161 -15.42 7.00 9.25
N LEU A 162 -14.44 7.49 10.01
CA LEU A 162 -13.26 6.74 10.42
C LEU A 162 -13.55 5.43 11.18
N PRO A 163 -14.55 5.36 12.10
CA PRO A 163 -14.87 4.10 12.78
C PRO A 163 -15.29 2.99 11.81
N LEU A 164 -16.16 3.32 10.86
CA LEU A 164 -16.61 2.37 9.83
C LEU A 164 -15.50 1.99 8.87
N ASP A 165 -14.60 2.92 8.57
CA ASP A 165 -13.45 2.67 7.70
C ASP A 165 -12.47 1.67 8.30
N LEU A 166 -12.15 1.86 9.59
CA LEU A 166 -11.33 0.90 10.33
C LEU A 166 -12.01 -0.46 10.42
N LEU A 167 -13.30 -0.49 10.74
CA LEU A 167 -14.07 -1.73 10.81
C LEU A 167 -14.05 -2.48 9.47
N THR A 168 -14.19 -1.77 8.36
CA THR A 168 -14.10 -2.34 7.01
C THR A 168 -12.72 -2.97 6.74
N LEU A 169 -11.64 -2.28 7.09
CA LEU A 169 -10.28 -2.80 6.91
C LEU A 169 -10.00 -4.01 7.81
N PHE A 170 -10.55 -4.02 9.03
CA PHE A 170 -10.50 -5.21 9.91
C PHE A 170 -11.28 -6.39 9.31
N LEU A 171 -12.47 -6.15 8.74
CA LEU A 171 -13.25 -7.18 8.06
C LEU A 171 -12.51 -7.77 6.85
N PHE A 172 -11.82 -6.93 6.07
CA PHE A 172 -10.96 -7.40 4.99
C PHE A 172 -9.87 -8.31 5.54
N LEU A 173 -9.14 -7.87 6.57
CA LEU A 173 -8.09 -8.67 7.19
C LEU A 173 -8.60 -10.01 7.73
N LEU A 174 -9.74 -10.01 8.42
CA LEU A 174 -10.40 -11.22 8.92
C LEU A 174 -10.76 -12.17 7.79
N SER A 175 -11.31 -11.65 6.69
CA SER A 175 -11.67 -12.44 5.51
C SER A 175 -10.45 -13.11 4.89
N PHE A 176 -9.34 -12.38 4.71
CA PHE A 176 -8.11 -12.95 4.18
C PHE A 176 -7.43 -13.91 5.16
N SER A 177 -7.55 -13.69 6.47
CA SER A 177 -7.06 -14.63 7.49
C SER A 177 -7.86 -15.94 7.46
N PHE A 178 -9.17 -15.86 7.26
CA PHE A 178 -10.03 -17.03 7.09
C PHE A 178 -9.67 -17.82 5.83
N LEU A 179 -9.46 -17.14 4.70
CA LEU A 179 -8.98 -17.78 3.47
C LEU A 179 -7.64 -18.49 3.70
N ASN A 180 -6.72 -17.88 4.46
CA ASN A 180 -5.45 -18.52 4.78
C ASN A 180 -5.66 -19.82 5.58
N GLY A 181 -6.55 -19.78 6.58
CA GLY A 181 -6.90 -20.97 7.37
C GLY A 181 -7.56 -22.07 6.56
N VAL A 182 -8.47 -21.73 5.63
CA VAL A 182 -9.21 -22.72 4.82
C VAL A 182 -8.36 -23.34 3.72
N PHE A 183 -7.52 -22.55 3.04
CA PHE A 183 -6.78 -23.03 1.87
C PHE A 183 -5.38 -23.55 2.21
N PHE A 184 -4.81 -23.15 3.35
CA PHE A 184 -3.43 -23.47 3.70
C PHE A 184 -3.28 -24.07 5.11
N ASP A 185 -4.39 -24.35 5.82
CA ASP A 185 -4.39 -24.84 7.22
C ASP A 185 -3.54 -23.95 8.17
N GLN A 186 -3.38 -22.67 7.83
CA GLN A 186 -2.60 -21.72 8.60
C GLN A 186 -3.51 -20.69 9.27
N LEU A 187 -3.61 -20.79 10.60
CA LEU A 187 -4.14 -19.73 11.44
C LEU A 187 -3.03 -18.69 11.67
N PHE A 188 -3.12 -17.59 10.92
CA PHE A 188 -2.24 -16.40 10.96
C PHE A 188 -0.92 -16.48 10.18
#